data_AF-A0A257H2W9-F1
#
_entry.id   AF-A0A257H2W9-F1
#
_cell.length_a   1.000
_cell.length_b   1.000
_cell.length_c   1.000
_cell.angle_alpha   90.00
_cell.angle_beta   90.00
_cell.angle_gamma   90.00
#
_symmetry.space_group_name_H-M   'P 1'
#
loop_
_entity.id
_entity.type
_entity.pdbx_description
1 polymer ?
#
loop_
_entity_poly.entity_id
_entity_poly.type
_entity_poly.pdbx_seq_one_letter_code
_entity_poly.pdbx_strand_id
1 'polypeptide(L)'
;MPTRPPFIRSTREVPESSHVYPQSTEPMGPMRRLGKAAGLERIGVNIQRLPPGTRSSWPHAEENEEEFVYVIAGTVDAWIDGHLHPMQAGDL
;
A
#
# COMPACT_ATOMS: atom_id res chain seq x y z
N MET A 1 7.80 32.90 8.15
CA MET A 1 7.98 31.49 7.77
C MET A 1 7.11 31.24 6.55
N PRO A 2 7.64 30.78 5.40
CA PRO A 2 6.77 30.42 4.29
C PRO A 2 5.84 29.27 4.71
N THR A 3 4.57 29.37 4.33
CA THR A 3 3.60 28.31 4.58
C THR A 3 3.98 27.08 3.76
N ARG A 4 4.06 25.91 4.41
CA ARG A 4 4.36 24.64 3.72
C ARG A 4 3.30 24.40 2.62
N PRO A 5 3.70 24.13 1.36
CA PRO A 5 2.76 23.82 0.28
C PRO A 5 1.86 22.61 0.62
N PRO A 6 0.58 22.61 0.17
CA PRO A 6 -0.39 21.58 0.54
C PRO A 6 -0.03 20.17 0.05
N PHE A 7 0.76 20.06 -1.02
CA PHE A 7 1.24 18.79 -1.59
C PHE A 7 2.43 18.18 -0.85
N ILE A 8 3.06 18.91 0.09
CA ILE A 8 4.09 18.35 0.97
C ILE A 8 3.40 17.78 2.20
N ARG A 9 3.20 16.46 2.20
CA ARG A 9 2.51 15.72 3.27
C ARG A 9 3.48 14.85 4.05
N SER A 10 3.40 14.90 5.38
CA SER A 10 4.02 13.88 6.22
C SER A 10 3.13 12.63 6.25
N THR A 11 3.73 11.45 6.28
CA THR A 11 2.99 10.19 6.44
C THR A 11 2.14 10.20 7.72
N ARG A 12 2.61 10.87 8.77
CA ARG A 12 1.90 11.00 10.06
C ARG A 12 0.60 11.80 9.97
N GLU A 13 0.45 12.64 8.95
CA GLU A 13 -0.72 13.51 8.74
C GLU A 13 -1.81 12.85 7.88
N VAL A 14 -1.54 11.68 7.31
CA VAL A 14 -2.49 10.96 6.46
C VAL A 14 -3.01 9.76 7.24
N PRO A 15 -4.31 9.68 7.59
CA PRO A 15 -4.83 8.61 8.42
C PRO A 15 -4.65 7.24 7.76
N GLU A 16 -4.51 6.21 8.59
CA GLU A 16 -4.56 4.82 8.14
C GLU A 16 -6.01 4.37 8.01
N SER A 17 -6.28 3.59 6.98
CA SER A 17 -7.50 2.82 6.86
C SER A 17 -7.19 1.42 6.35
N SER A 18 -8.01 0.46 6.78
CA SER A 18 -8.00 -0.90 6.24
C SER A 18 -9.16 -1.08 5.29
N HIS A 19 -8.91 -1.84 4.22
CA HIS A 19 -9.95 -2.27 3.29
C HIS A 19 -10.51 -3.63 3.74
N VAL A 20 -11.80 -3.85 3.51
CA VAL A 20 -12.47 -5.14 3.64
C VAL A 20 -13.26 -5.35 2.35
N TYR A 21 -13.06 -6.49 1.69
CA TYR A 21 -13.81 -6.82 0.48
C TYR A 21 -15.31 -7.04 0.82
N PRO A 22 -16.25 -6.67 -0.07
CA PRO A 22 -17.69 -6.75 0.23
C PRO A 22 -18.19 -8.15 0.66
N GLN A 23 -17.54 -9.21 0.21
CA GLN A 23 -17.90 -10.60 0.51
C GLN A 23 -17.05 -11.22 1.63
N SER A 24 -16.42 -10.40 2.47
CA SER A 24 -15.50 -10.86 3.52
C SER A 24 -15.63 -10.08 4.82
N THR A 25 -15.11 -10.65 5.90
CA THR A 25 -14.89 -9.99 7.20
C THR A 25 -13.41 -9.76 7.49
N GLU A 26 -12.52 -10.23 6.62
CA GLU A 26 -11.08 -10.12 6.80
C GLU A 26 -10.57 -8.72 6.42
N PRO A 27 -9.90 -8.00 7.34
CA PRO A 27 -9.27 -6.73 7.01
C PRO A 27 -7.93 -6.93 6.30
N MET A 28 -7.72 -6.18 5.22
CA MET A 28 -6.41 -6.04 4.60
C MET A 28 -5.50 -5.15 5.47
N GLY A 29 -4.20 -5.27 5.26
CA GLY A 29 -3.21 -4.46 5.98
C GLY A 29 -3.50 -2.96 5.85
N PRO A 30 -3.38 -2.17 6.94
CA PRO A 30 -3.73 -0.77 6.93
C PRO A 30 -2.83 0.03 5.98
N MET A 31 -3.43 0.97 5.25
CA MET A 31 -2.74 1.82 4.28
C MET A 31 -2.96 3.32 4.53
N ARG A 32 -1.97 4.12 4.14
CA ARG A 32 -2.06 5.58 4.02
C ARG A 32 -2.04 5.96 2.54
N ARG A 33 -3.11 6.58 2.05
CA ARG A 33 -3.25 6.99 0.65
C ARG A 33 -2.54 8.33 0.39
N LEU A 34 -1.21 8.32 0.36
CA LEU A 34 -0.37 9.52 0.23
C LEU A 34 -0.61 10.28 -1.06
N GLY A 35 -0.70 9.58 -2.19
CA GLY A 35 -0.93 10.21 -3.50
C GLY A 35 -2.21 11.05 -3.48
N LYS A 36 -3.31 10.46 -3.00
CA LYS A 36 -4.58 11.17 -2.82
C LYS A 36 -4.45 12.36 -1.85
N ALA A 37 -3.77 12.18 -0.72
CA ALA A 37 -3.59 13.26 0.26
C ALA A 37 -2.70 14.42 -0.25
N ALA A 38 -1.81 14.15 -1.21
CA ALA A 38 -0.94 15.13 -1.87
C ALA A 38 -1.57 15.75 -3.12
N GLY A 39 -2.72 15.26 -3.59
CA GLY A 39 -3.44 15.77 -4.76
C GLY A 39 -3.09 15.10 -6.09
N LEU A 40 -2.54 13.88 -6.08
CA LEU A 40 -2.35 13.09 -7.30
C LEU A 40 -3.69 12.55 -7.80
N GLU A 41 -3.89 12.59 -9.12
CA GLU A 41 -5.13 12.18 -9.77
C GLU A 41 -5.00 10.91 -10.61
N ARG A 42 -3.80 10.64 -11.15
CA ARG A 42 -3.57 9.56 -12.14
C ARG A 42 -2.75 8.38 -11.63
N ILE A 43 -2.08 8.54 -10.49
CA ILE A 43 -1.22 7.50 -9.91
C ILE A 43 -1.57 7.37 -8.44
N GLY A 44 -1.83 6.13 -8.01
CA GLY A 44 -1.94 5.76 -6.61
C GLY A 44 -0.55 5.63 -5.98
N VAL A 45 -0.32 6.34 -4.87
CA VAL A 45 0.88 6.12 -4.04
C VAL A 45 0.41 5.86 -2.61
N ASN A 46 0.67 4.65 -2.13
CA ASN A 46 0.21 4.19 -0.82
C ASN A 46 1.41 3.76 0.03
N ILE A 47 1.36 4.04 1.34
CA ILE A 47 2.22 3.40 2.33
C ILE A 47 1.36 2.40 3.07
N GLN A 48 1.59 1.12 2.85
CA GLN A 48 0.87 0.03 3.51
C GLN A 48 1.76 -0.66 4.54
N ARG A 49 1.15 -1.08 5.65
CA ARG A 49 1.79 -1.95 6.63
C ARG A 49 1.09 -3.29 6.62
N LEU A 50 1.86 -4.37 6.69
CA LEU A 50 1.35 -5.73 6.84
C LEU A 50 1.74 -6.27 8.23
N PRO A 51 0.91 -6.09 9.28
CA PRO A 51 1.09 -6.83 10.52
C PRO A 51 1.11 -8.34 10.26
N PRO A 52 1.79 -9.13 11.11
CA PRO A 52 1.79 -10.59 10.98
C PRO A 52 0.38 -11.17 10.83
N GLY A 53 0.19 -12.05 9.83
CA GLY A 53 -1.10 -12.67 9.53
C GLY A 53 -2.05 -11.83 8.68
N THR A 54 -1.63 -10.67 8.19
CA THR A 54 -2.42 -9.86 7.25
C THR A 54 -1.86 -9.93 5.83
N ARG A 55 -2.69 -9.56 4.85
CA ARG A 55 -2.30 -9.45 3.43
C ARG A 55 -2.68 -8.09 2.86
N SER A 56 -2.02 -7.71 1.77
CA SER A 56 -2.25 -6.44 1.08
C SER A 56 -3.58 -6.42 0.32
N SER A 57 -3.92 -7.54 -0.32
CA SER A 57 -5.07 -7.73 -1.20
C SER A 57 -5.45 -9.22 -1.30
N TRP A 58 -6.58 -9.51 -1.94
CA TRP A 58 -6.82 -10.85 -2.50
C TRP A 58 -5.93 -11.10 -3.72
N PRO A 59 -5.60 -12.35 -4.07
CA PRO A 59 -4.99 -12.68 -5.35
C PRO A 59 -5.78 -12.10 -6.52
N HIS A 60 -5.12 -11.27 -7.34
CA HIS A 60 -5.73 -10.66 -8.51
C HIS A 60 -4.64 -10.32 -9.54
N ALA A 61 -5.08 -9.96 -10.74
CA ALA A 61 -4.27 -9.37 -11.78
C ALA A 61 -5.03 -8.16 -12.33
N GLU A 62 -4.30 -7.09 -12.64
CA GLU A 62 -4.86 -5.90 -13.25
C GLU A 62 -4.90 -6.07 -14.78
N GLU A 63 -6.03 -5.72 -15.39
CA GLU A 63 -6.19 -5.76 -16.85
C GLU A 63 -5.63 -4.50 -17.52
N ASN A 64 -5.83 -3.33 -16.90
CA ASN A 64 -5.60 -2.02 -17.51
C ASN A 64 -4.66 -1.11 -16.69
N GLU A 65 -4.23 -1.56 -15.52
CA GLU A 65 -3.38 -0.79 -14.60
C GLU A 65 -2.06 -1.51 -14.38
N GLU A 66 -0.96 -0.75 -14.24
CA GLU A 66 0.31 -1.27 -13.76
C GLU A 66 0.40 -1.05 -12.24
N GLU A 67 0.91 -2.04 -11.52
CA GLU A 67 1.15 -1.96 -10.08
C GLU A 67 2.57 -2.44 -9.75
N PHE A 68 3.20 -1.80 -8.76
CA PHE A 68 4.47 -2.26 -8.19
C PHE A 68 4.49 -2.08 -6.68
N VAL A 69 5.32 -2.88 -5.99
CA VAL A 69 5.49 -2.82 -4.53
C VAL A 69 6.97 -2.66 -4.21
N TYR A 70 7.30 -1.70 -3.37
CA TYR A 70 8.66 -1.55 -2.85
C TYR A 70 8.67 -1.75 -1.34
N VAL A 71 9.51 -2.66 -0.84
CA VAL A 71 9.58 -2.94 0.60
C VAL A 71 10.47 -1.91 1.28
N ILE A 72 9.88 -1.11 2.16
CA ILE A 72 10.59 -0.06 2.90
C ILE A 72 11.27 -0.62 4.15
N ALA A 73 10.61 -1.54 4.86
CA ALA A 73 11.09 -2.13 6.11
C ALA A 73 10.38 -3.45 6.38
N GLY A 74 11.05 -4.34 7.12
CA GLY A 74 10.52 -5.67 7.46
C GLY A 74 10.72 -6.68 6.33
N THR A 75 9.99 -7.79 6.44
CA THR A 75 9.99 -8.90 5.48
C THR A 75 8.55 -9.31 5.19
N VAL A 76 8.27 -9.63 3.93
CA VAL A 76 6.96 -10.08 3.45
C VAL A 76 7.18 -11.17 2.41
N ASP A 77 6.14 -11.95 2.13
CA ASP A 77 6.14 -12.84 0.96
C ASP A 77 5.22 -12.25 -0.12
N ALA A 78 5.75 -12.05 -1.32
CA ALA A 78 4.92 -11.81 -2.49
C ALA A 78 4.37 -13.14 -3.01
N TRP A 79 3.05 -13.25 -3.09
CA TRP A 79 2.39 -14.39 -3.70
C TRP A 79 2.12 -14.08 -5.18
N ILE A 80 2.74 -14.82 -6.08
CA ILE A 80 2.64 -14.63 -7.53
C ILE A 80 2.41 -16.00 -8.17
N ASP A 81 1.30 -16.17 -8.87
CA ASP A 81 0.93 -17.40 -9.59
C ASP A 81 1.07 -18.70 -8.76
N GLY A 82 0.70 -18.66 -7.47
CA GLY A 82 0.79 -19.83 -6.59
C GLY A 82 2.13 -20.00 -5.87
N HIS A 83 3.11 -19.12 -6.12
CA HIS A 83 4.44 -19.19 -5.54
C HIS A 83 4.69 -18.05 -4.56
N LEU A 84 5.40 -18.35 -3.46
CA LEU A 84 5.86 -17.35 -2.51
C LEU A 84 7.27 -16.90 -2.87
N HIS A 85 7.45 -15.59 -2.95
CA HIS A 85 8.72 -14.92 -3.19
C HIS A 85 9.05 -14.08 -1.95
N PRO A 86 10.03 -14.49 -1.13
CA PRO A 86 10.44 -13.71 0.02
C PRO A 86 11.00 -12.36 -0.43
N MET A 87 10.54 -11.29 0.20
CA MET A 87 11.01 -9.92 -0.03
C MET A 87 11.43 -9.28 1.29
N GLN A 88 12.45 -8.45 1.23
CA GLN A 88 12.98 -7.67 2.33
C GLN A 88 13.14 -6.20 1.93
N ALA A 89 13.45 -5.35 2.91
CA ALA A 89 13.71 -3.93 2.67
C ALA A 89 14.71 -3.72 1.52
N GLY A 90 14.29 -2.94 0.51
CA GLY A 90 15.08 -2.68 -0.70
C GLY A 90 14.60 -3.43 -1.94
N ASP A 91 13.79 -4.47 -1.79
CA ASP A 91 13.26 -5.25 -2.91
C ASP A 91 12.08 -4.54 -3.60
N LEU A 92 11.97 -4.77 -4.91
CA LEU A 92 10.93 -4.31 -5.84
C LEU A 92 10.29 -5.54 -6.50
#